data_AF-A0A545SAK3-F1
#
_entry.id   AF-A0A545SAK3-F1
#
_cell.length_a   1.000
_cell.length_b   1.000
_cell.length_c   1.000
_cell.angle_alpha   90.00
_cell.angle_beta   90.00
_cell.angle_gamma   90.00
#
_symmetry.space_group_name_H-M   'P 1'
#
loop_
_entity.id
_entity.type
_entity.pdbx_description
1 polymer ?
#
loop_
_entity_poly.entity_id
_entity_poly.type
_entity_poly.pdbx_seq_one_letter_code
_entity_poly.pdbx_strand_id
1 'polypeptide(L)'
;MHQPRNPLHGLTLEAIVTALVARYGWAELGARIPVRCFTHDPSIKSSLKFLRKTPWAREKVEGLYLFMLREARRNDELAGPAP
;
A
#
# COMPACT_ATOMS: atom_id res chain seq x y z
N MET A 1 25.78 -10.43 -3.30
CA MET A 1 25.57 -8.96 -3.38
C MET A 1 24.09 -8.68 -3.57
N HIS A 2 23.59 -7.63 -2.91
CA HIS A 2 22.25 -7.00 -2.99
C HIS A 2 21.07 -7.57 -2.17
N GLN A 3 20.97 -7.13 -0.89
CA GLN A 3 19.70 -6.67 -0.30
C GLN A 3 19.93 -5.49 0.68
N PRO A 4 20.39 -4.29 0.26
CA PRO A 4 20.46 -3.11 1.11
C PRO A 4 19.18 -2.28 0.93
N ARG A 5 18.11 -2.64 1.62
CA ARG A 5 16.87 -1.84 1.60
C ARG A 5 15.96 -2.23 2.74
N ASN A 6 16.37 -1.96 3.98
CA ASN A 6 15.42 -1.75 5.07
C ASN A 6 14.54 -0.54 4.69
N PRO A 7 13.30 -0.70 4.21
CA PRO A 7 12.57 0.37 3.53
C PRO A 7 11.64 1.15 4.48
N LEU A 8 11.84 1.04 5.80
CA LEU A 8 10.91 1.56 6.82
C LEU A 8 11.30 2.92 7.42
N HIS A 9 12.42 3.53 7.02
CA HIS A 9 12.72 4.89 7.45
C HIS A 9 11.97 5.91 6.57
N GLY A 10 10.84 6.45 7.07
CA GLY A 10 10.11 7.54 6.42
C GLY A 10 8.90 7.13 5.58
N LEU A 11 8.09 6.18 6.08
CA LEU A 11 6.92 5.69 5.36
C LEU A 11 5.85 6.80 5.24
N THR A 12 5.77 7.42 4.07
CA THR A 12 4.76 8.44 3.75
C THR A 12 3.51 7.79 3.17
N LEU A 13 2.41 8.54 3.09
CA LEU A 13 1.20 8.12 2.37
C LEU A 13 1.52 7.71 0.92
N GLU A 14 2.56 8.30 0.32
CA GLU A 14 3.07 7.94 -1.00
C GLU A 14 3.63 6.52 -1.02
N ALA A 15 4.47 6.19 -0.03
CA ALA A 15 5.05 4.85 0.10
C ALA A 15 3.95 3.80 0.34
N ILE A 16 2.95 4.12 1.16
CA ILE A 16 1.80 3.24 1.42
C ILE A 16 1.05 2.92 0.12
N VAL A 17 0.64 3.94 -0.62
CA VAL A 17 -0.08 3.75 -1.90
C VAL A 17 0.81 2.99 -2.89
N THR A 18 2.08 3.36 -2.99
CA THR A 18 3.03 2.69 -3.91
C THR A 18 3.18 1.21 -3.59
N ALA A 19 3.31 0.84 -2.30
CA ALA A 19 3.42 -0.55 -1.87
C ALA A 19 2.12 -1.34 -2.16
N LEU A 20 0.96 -0.74 -1.87
CA LEU A 20 -0.33 -1.37 -2.16
C LEU A 20 -0.54 -1.56 -3.67
N VAL A 21 -0.19 -0.57 -4.49
CA VAL A 21 -0.26 -0.68 -5.95
C VAL A 21 0.71 -1.74 -6.46
N ALA A 22 1.93 -1.81 -5.91
CA ALA A 22 2.90 -2.83 -6.30
C ALA A 22 2.45 -4.25 -5.93
N ARG A 23 1.71 -4.40 -4.82
CA ARG A 23 1.21 -5.69 -4.32
C ARG A 23 -0.08 -6.14 -5.00
N TYR A 24 -1.05 -5.23 -5.13
CA TYR A 24 -2.43 -5.53 -5.54
C TYR A 24 -2.80 -4.92 -6.90
N GLY A 25 -2.14 -3.84 -7.28
CA GLY A 25 -2.49 -3.08 -8.48
C GLY A 25 -3.67 -2.12 -8.27
N TRP A 26 -3.85 -1.23 -9.24
CA TRP A 26 -4.88 -0.20 -9.22
C TRP A 26 -6.31 -0.74 -9.33
N ALA A 27 -6.51 -1.83 -10.08
CA ALA A 27 -7.81 -2.45 -10.25
C ALA A 27 -8.36 -2.99 -8.91
N GLU A 28 -7.52 -3.69 -8.15
CA GLU A 28 -7.91 -4.23 -6.85
C GLU A 28 -8.06 -3.14 -5.80
N LEU A 29 -7.22 -2.11 -5.85
CA LEU A 29 -7.41 -0.91 -5.03
C LEU A 29 -8.74 -0.21 -5.32
N GLY A 30 -9.14 -0.09 -6.58
CA GLY A 30 -10.44 0.47 -6.98
C GLY A 30 -11.62 -0.39 -6.54
N ALA A 31 -11.45 -1.71 -6.48
CA ALA A 31 -12.47 -2.64 -5.97
C ALA A 31 -12.64 -2.54 -4.44
N ARG A 32 -11.53 -2.45 -3.69
CA ARG A 32 -11.57 -2.31 -2.22
C ARG A 32 -11.94 -0.90 -1.76
N ILE A 33 -11.49 0.10 -2.52
CA ILE A 33 -11.66 1.52 -2.24
C ILE A 33 -12.31 2.12 -3.49
N PRO A 34 -13.65 2.22 -3.52
CA PRO A 34 -14.40 2.67 -4.70
C PRO A 34 -14.25 4.19 -4.91
N VAL A 35 -13.03 4.62 -5.23
CA VAL A 35 -12.69 6.00 -5.56
C VAL A 35 -12.34 6.08 -7.04
N ARG A 36 -12.90 7.07 -7.72
CA ARG A 36 -12.66 7.30 -9.16
C ARG A 36 -11.19 7.53 -9.49
N CYS A 37 -10.41 7.97 -8.51
CA CYS A 37 -8.98 8.20 -8.68
C CYS A 37 -8.20 6.92 -9.05
N PHE A 38 -8.64 5.74 -8.61
CA PHE A 38 -7.93 4.48 -8.90
C PHE A 38 -8.38 3.83 -10.22
N THR A 39 -9.52 4.24 -10.78
CA THR A 39 -10.07 3.65 -12.00
C THR A 39 -9.90 4.53 -13.24
N HIS A 40 -9.85 5.85 -13.08
CA HIS A 40 -9.92 6.79 -14.21
C HIS A 40 -8.60 7.52 -14.50
N ASP A 41 -7.75 7.75 -13.49
CA ASP A 41 -6.40 8.34 -13.63
C ASP A 41 -5.47 7.75 -12.54
N PRO A 42 -5.15 6.45 -12.61
CA PRO A 42 -4.38 5.76 -11.58
C PRO A 42 -2.93 6.22 -11.56
N SER A 43 -2.66 7.26 -10.77
CA SER A 43 -1.32 7.79 -10.54
C SER A 43 -1.11 8.09 -9.07
N ILE A 44 0.12 7.88 -8.60
CA ILE A 44 0.53 8.12 -7.20
C ILE A 44 0.26 9.58 -6.80
N LYS A 45 0.69 10.55 -7.62
CA LYS A 45 0.49 11.98 -7.34
C LYS A 45 -1.00 12.37 -7.30
N SER A 46 -1.79 11.85 -8.23
CA SER A 46 -3.24 12.10 -8.32
C SER A 46 -3.96 11.54 -7.09
N SER A 47 -3.61 10.30 -6.73
CA SER A 47 -4.09 9.61 -5.54
C SER A 47 -3.76 10.39 -4.26
N LEU A 48 -2.53 10.84 -4.08
CA LEU A 48 -2.14 11.64 -2.91
C LEU A 48 -2.90 12.97 -2.81
N LYS A 49 -3.16 13.62 -3.94
CA LYS A 49 -3.96 14.86 -3.96
C LYS A 49 -5.41 14.56 -3.59
N PHE A 50 -5.96 13.44 -4.03
CA PHE A 50 -7.30 12.98 -3.68
C PHE A 50 -7.41 12.58 -2.20
N LEU A 51 -6.51 11.74 -1.70
CA LEU A 51 -6.44 11.30 -0.30
C LEU A 51 -6.17 12.45 0.69
N ARG A 52 -5.68 13.59 0.20
CA ARG A 52 -5.60 14.85 0.98
C ARG A 52 -6.94 15.57 1.10
N LYS A 53 -7.81 15.46 0.10
CA LYS A 53 -9.15 16.06 0.09
C LYS A 53 -10.22 15.13 0.67
N THR A 54 -9.96 13.83 0.71
CA THR A 54 -10.92 12.80 1.09
C THR A 54 -10.35 11.95 2.24
N PRO A 55 -10.55 12.36 3.50
CA PRO A 55 -9.93 11.72 4.67
C PRO A 55 -10.34 10.26 4.84
N TRP A 56 -11.63 9.92 4.67
CA TRP A 56 -12.10 8.53 4.79
C TRP A 56 -11.40 7.58 3.81
N ALA A 57 -11.04 8.06 2.61
CA ALA A 57 -10.34 7.25 1.61
C ALA A 57 -8.89 6.99 2.04
N ARG A 58 -8.25 7.98 2.68
CA ARG A 58 -6.94 7.83 3.30
C ARG A 58 -6.95 6.76 4.37
N GLU A 59 -7.90 6.83 5.29
CA GLU A 59 -8.04 5.85 6.37
C GLU A 59 -8.23 4.43 5.82
N LYS A 60 -9.00 4.27 4.74
CA LYS A 60 -9.12 2.97 4.05
C LYS A 60 -7.82 2.46 3.46
N VAL A 61 -7.05 3.33 2.79
CA VAL A 61 -5.73 2.98 2.22
C VAL A 61 -4.77 2.55 3.33
N GLU A 62 -4.70 3.32 4.41
CA GLU A 62 -3.84 3.00 5.56
C GLU A 62 -4.27 1.68 6.23
N GLY A 63 -5.57 1.46 6.42
CA GLY A 63 -6.11 0.22 6.96
C GLY A 63 -5.77 -1.00 6.10
N LEU A 64 -5.85 -0.88 4.78
CA LEU A 64 -5.47 -1.96 3.86
C LEU A 64 -3.97 -2.27 3.93
N TYR A 65 -3.13 -1.24 4.10
CA TYR A 65 -1.70 -1.42 4.26
C TYR A 65 -1.34 -2.10 5.57
N LEU A 66 -2.01 -1.76 6.68
CA LEU A 66 -1.86 -2.46 7.95
C LEU A 66 -2.31 -3.93 7.87
N PHE A 67 -3.36 -4.22 7.09
CA PHE A 67 -3.79 -5.59 6.83
C PHE A 67 -2.71 -6.36 6.07
N MET A 68 -2.19 -5.78 4.98
CA MET A 68 -1.09 -6.36 4.21
C MET A 68 0.16 -6.60 5.07
N LEU A 69 0.53 -5.67 5.95
CA LEU A 69 1.67 -5.84 6.86
C LEU A 69 1.45 -6.97 7.87
N ARG A 70 0.22 -7.11 8.41
CA ARG A 70 -0.12 -8.21 9.31
C ARG A 70 0.00 -9.55 8.60
N GLU A 71 -0.47 -9.65 7.36
CA GLU A 71 -0.33 -10.86 6.55
C GLU A 71 1.13 -11.14 6.20
N ALA A 72 1.89 -10.12 5.82
CA ALA A 72 3.32 -10.25 5.51
C ALA A 72 4.12 -10.77 6.70
N ARG A 73 3.87 -10.25 7.91
CA ARG A 73 4.51 -10.74 9.15
C ARG A 73 4.15 -12.19 9.45
N ARG A 74 2.90 -12.59 9.22
CA ARG A 74 2.47 -13.99 9.38
C ARG A 74 3.15 -14.91 8.38
N ASN A 75 3.34 -14.45 7.14
CA ASN A 75 4.05 -15.19 6.12
C ASN A 75 5.56 -15.28 6.39
N ASP A 76 6.13 -14.26 7.02
CA ASP A 76 7.53 -14.24 7.49
C ASP A 76 7.75 -15.22 8.66
N GLU A 77 6.84 -15.30 9.63
CA GLU A 77 6.90 -16.29 10.73
C GLU A 77 6.71 -17.75 10.26
N LEU A 78 6.03 -17.99 9.13
CA LEU A 78 5.95 -19.32 8.51
C LEU A 78 7.20 -19.66 7.67
N ALA A 79 8.00 -18.66 7.29
CA ALA A 79 9.34 -18.80 6.77
C ALA A 79 10.34 -18.75 7.94
N GLY A 80 10.29 -19.72 8.85
CA GLY A 80 11.29 -19.87 9.91
C GLY A 80 12.73 -19.83 9.37
N PRO A 81 13.75 -19.53 10.21
CA PRO A 81 15.13 -19.42 9.75
C PRO A 81 15.49 -20.69 8.98
N ALA A 82 15.83 -20.52 7.70
CA ALA A 82 16.29 -21.61 6.87
C ALA A 82 17.43 -22.34 7.61
N PRO A 83 17.41 -23.68 7.68
CA PRO A 83 18.45 -24.46 8.35
C PRO A 83 19.84 -24.22 7.75
#